data_AF-A0AAW8KRY9-F1
#
_entry.id   AF-A0AAW8KRY9-F1
#
_cell.length_a   1.000
_cell.length_b   1.000
_cell.length_c   1.000
_cell.angle_alpha   90.00
_cell.angle_beta   90.00
_cell.angle_gamma   90.00
#
_symmetry.space_group_name_H-M   'P 1'
#
loop_
_entity.id
_entity.type
_entity.pdbx_description
1 polymer ?
#
loop_
_entity_poly.entity_id
_entity_poly.type
_entity_poly.pdbx_seq_one_letter_code
_entity_poly.pdbx_strand_id
1 'polypeptide(L)'
;GELLLANTNFKTFADFATAYLGPWAGFFLGWSYWCNWIITAIADVIVIGGYMQFWYPDLPVWIPAFTSLAILTILNFVAVRLFGELEFWFSLIKITAIILFILAGIYLISTGFTSPNGVKASMSHLFETESMFPYGVTGFLAGFQIAIFAFVGIELVGTTAAETKDPHKSLPKAINSIPLRILLFYVGALVCIIAVTSWAKVSPEKSPFVEMFTLVGLPIAAGLINFVVATSALSSANSGIFATSRMLYGLALDNDAPKSFSKLSKRKVPIRGLVFSMACVTVGTSILFIVPNVMTAFTIISALTSILCIFTFMWLCCIKP
;
A
#
# COMPACT_ATOMS: atom_id res chain seq x y z
N GLY A 1 18.88 -2.73 -1.03
CA GLY A 1 19.39 -4.10 -1.25
C GLY A 1 20.87 -4.13 -0.98
N GLU A 2 21.68 -3.51 -1.85
CA GLU A 2 23.14 -3.44 -1.72
C GLU A 2 23.60 -2.85 -0.39
N LEU A 3 22.99 -1.75 0.07
CA LEU A 3 23.26 -1.17 1.40
C LEU A 3 23.12 -2.19 2.55
N LEU A 4 22.05 -3.00 2.54
CA LEU A 4 21.82 -4.04 3.56
C LEU A 4 22.81 -5.22 3.46
N LEU A 5 23.35 -5.49 2.27
CA LEU A 5 24.41 -6.50 2.09
C LEU A 5 25.80 -5.98 2.48
N ALA A 6 26.04 -4.67 2.33
CA ALA A 6 27.30 -4.05 2.69
C ALA A 6 27.55 -4.14 4.20
N ASN A 7 26.50 -4.02 5.02
CA ASN A 7 26.59 -4.26 6.45
C ASN A 7 25.27 -4.80 7.02
N THR A 8 25.28 -6.09 7.35
CA THR A 8 24.13 -6.82 7.88
C THR A 8 23.81 -6.48 9.35
N ASN A 9 24.65 -5.68 10.02
CA ASN A 9 24.33 -5.18 11.36
C ASN A 9 23.30 -4.05 11.32
N PHE A 10 23.12 -3.37 10.18
CA PHE A 10 22.07 -2.38 9.99
C PHE A 10 20.73 -3.08 9.82
N LYS A 11 19.76 -2.67 10.64
CA LYS A 11 18.40 -3.23 10.71
C LYS A 11 17.38 -2.27 10.10
N THR A 12 17.66 -0.97 10.11
CA THR A 12 16.73 0.06 9.63
C THR A 12 17.39 1.09 8.72
N PHE A 13 16.56 1.83 7.97
CA PHE A 13 16.99 2.99 7.19
C PHE A 13 17.62 4.10 8.04
N ALA A 14 17.15 4.25 9.28
CA ALA A 14 17.72 5.19 10.22
C ALA A 14 19.16 4.80 10.60
N ASP A 15 19.47 3.51 10.71
CA ASP A 15 20.83 3.06 11.07
C ASP A 15 21.86 3.46 10.00
N PHE A 16 21.50 3.34 8.72
CA PHE A 16 22.35 3.82 7.62
C PHE A 16 22.56 5.33 7.71
N ALA A 17 21.48 6.09 7.91
CA ALA A 17 21.58 7.53 8.01
C ALA A 17 22.42 7.98 9.21
N THR A 18 22.25 7.33 10.36
CA THR A 18 23.08 7.58 11.55
C THR A 18 24.55 7.32 11.26
N ALA A 19 24.86 6.18 10.62
CA ALA A 19 26.23 5.78 10.36
C ALA A 19 26.95 6.67 9.33
N TYR A 20 26.26 7.08 8.27
CA TYR A 20 26.89 7.79 7.15
C TYR A 20 26.67 9.31 7.16
N LEU A 21 25.57 9.81 7.73
CA LEU A 21 25.20 11.24 7.75
C LEU A 21 25.16 11.84 9.17
N GLY A 22 25.22 10.99 10.20
CA GLY A 22 25.28 11.36 11.61
C GLY A 22 23.94 11.20 12.36
N PRO A 23 23.96 11.28 13.70
CA PRO A 23 22.81 10.95 14.55
C PRO A 23 21.54 11.76 14.26
N TRP A 24 21.68 13.03 13.90
CA TRP A 24 20.56 13.90 13.56
C TRP A 24 19.78 13.41 12.32
N ALA A 25 20.49 12.84 11.33
CA ALA A 25 19.88 12.31 10.11
C ALA A 25 19.13 11.01 10.40
N GLY A 26 19.69 10.18 11.29
CA GLY A 26 19.02 8.99 11.82
C GLY A 26 17.71 9.32 12.52
N PHE A 27 17.74 10.25 13.48
CA PHE A 27 16.54 10.74 14.17
C PHE A 27 15.48 11.20 13.17
N PHE A 28 15.88 12.06 12.23
CA PHE A 28 14.95 12.68 11.30
C PHE A 28 14.34 11.68 10.31
N LEU A 29 15.15 10.78 9.74
CA LEU A 29 14.66 9.74 8.84
C LEU A 29 13.81 8.70 9.56
N GLY A 30 14.17 8.32 10.79
CA GLY A 30 13.38 7.38 11.58
C GLY A 30 11.97 7.91 11.87
N TRP A 31 11.85 9.17 12.27
CA TRP A 31 10.54 9.82 12.47
C TRP A 31 9.79 10.07 11.17
N SER A 32 10.48 10.50 10.10
CA SER A 32 9.86 10.71 8.78
C SER A 32 9.28 9.40 8.23
N TYR A 33 10.03 8.31 8.36
CA TYR A 33 9.60 6.99 7.93
C TYR A 33 8.46 6.46 8.81
N TRP A 34 8.48 6.73 10.12
CA TRP A 34 7.36 6.39 11.01
C TRP A 34 6.08 7.15 10.61
N CYS A 35 6.18 8.46 10.39
CA CYS A 35 5.09 9.30 9.92
C CYS A 35 4.54 8.82 8.58
N ASN A 36 5.42 8.45 7.64
CA ASN A 36 5.03 7.90 6.34
C ASN A 36 4.09 6.70 6.51
N TRP A 37 4.44 5.75 7.37
CA TRP A 37 3.60 4.58 7.62
C TRP A 37 2.29 4.89 8.34
N ILE A 38 2.26 5.88 9.23
CA ILE A 38 1.00 6.36 9.85
C ILE A 38 0.06 6.92 8.77
N ILE A 39 0.58 7.75 7.87
CA ILE A 39 -0.20 8.39 6.81
C ILE A 39 -0.66 7.36 5.77
N THR A 40 0.18 6.37 5.42
CA THR A 40 -0.23 5.23 4.59
C THR A 40 -1.37 4.44 5.23
N ALA A 41 -1.29 4.14 6.53
CA ALA A 41 -2.36 3.43 7.22
C ALA A 41 -3.69 4.22 7.22
N ILE A 42 -3.63 5.55 7.32
CA ILE A 42 -4.82 6.42 7.16
C ILE A 42 -5.39 6.29 5.75
N ALA A 43 -4.55 6.33 4.71
CA ALA A 43 -4.99 6.16 3.32
C ALA A 43 -5.67 4.80 3.09
N ASP A 44 -5.07 3.72 3.59
CA ASP A 44 -5.62 2.37 3.47
C ASP A 44 -6.99 2.26 4.15
N VAL A 45 -7.13 2.81 5.36
CA VAL A 45 -8.40 2.79 6.12
C VAL A 45 -9.50 3.60 5.41
N ILE A 46 -9.15 4.74 4.81
CA ILE A 46 -10.09 5.54 3.99
C ILE A 46 -10.59 4.72 2.79
N VAL A 47 -9.68 4.05 2.08
CA VAL A 47 -10.01 3.25 0.90
C VAL A 47 -10.85 2.03 1.25
N ILE A 48 -10.57 1.35 2.38
CA ILE A 48 -11.42 0.27 2.89
C ILE A 48 -12.85 0.79 3.10
N GLY A 49 -13.00 2.00 3.64
CA GLY A 49 -14.31 2.63 3.79
C GLY A 49 -15.05 2.79 2.46
N GLY A 50 -14.34 3.25 1.41
CA GLY A 50 -14.88 3.36 0.06
C GLY A 50 -15.26 2.01 -0.56
N TYR A 51 -14.44 0.97 -0.40
CA TYR A 51 -14.78 -0.37 -0.91
C TYR A 51 -16.04 -0.94 -0.27
N MET A 52 -16.32 -0.62 1.00
CA MET A 52 -17.54 -1.08 1.67
C MET A 52 -18.81 -0.47 1.08
N GLN A 53 -18.72 0.71 0.45
CA GLN A 53 -19.86 1.32 -0.23
C GLN A 53 -20.30 0.55 -1.48
N PHE A 54 -19.48 -0.35 -2.02
CA PHE A 54 -19.92 -1.25 -3.09
C PHE A 54 -21.08 -2.16 -2.65
N TRP A 55 -20.99 -2.74 -1.45
CA TRP A 55 -22.07 -3.58 -0.90
C TRP A 55 -23.12 -2.79 -0.13
N TYR A 56 -22.71 -1.68 0.49
CA TYR A 56 -23.57 -0.82 1.30
C TYR A 56 -23.47 0.65 0.84
N PRO A 57 -24.09 1.03 -0.30
CA PRO A 57 -23.91 2.36 -0.89
C PRO A 57 -24.30 3.51 0.02
N ASP A 58 -25.36 3.33 0.82
CA ASP A 58 -25.87 4.36 1.72
C ASP A 58 -25.09 4.43 3.05
N LEU A 59 -24.12 3.54 3.27
CA LEU A 59 -23.33 3.51 4.49
C LEU A 59 -22.29 4.66 4.47
N PRO A 60 -22.32 5.57 5.47
CA PRO A 60 -21.28 6.59 5.59
C PRO A 60 -19.88 5.98 5.70
N VAL A 61 -18.95 6.42 4.85
CA VAL A 61 -17.57 5.91 4.73
C VAL A 61 -16.82 5.79 6.06
N TRP A 62 -17.06 6.74 6.98
CA TRP A 62 -16.38 6.75 8.27
C TRP A 62 -16.72 5.51 9.12
N ILE A 63 -17.92 4.94 9.00
CA ILE A 63 -18.32 3.75 9.76
C ILE A 63 -17.40 2.55 9.45
N PRO A 64 -17.31 2.07 8.19
CA PRO A 64 -16.41 0.98 7.85
C PRO A 64 -14.94 1.34 8.05
N ALA A 65 -14.53 2.60 7.85
CA ALA A 65 -13.17 3.05 8.12
C ALA A 65 -12.79 2.85 9.61
N PHE A 66 -13.54 3.44 10.55
CA PHE A 66 -13.29 3.25 11.98
C PHE A 66 -13.52 1.82 12.46
N THR A 67 -14.46 1.08 11.86
CA THR A 67 -14.66 -0.35 12.16
C THR A 67 -13.45 -1.18 11.77
N SER A 68 -12.89 -0.97 10.58
CA SER A 68 -11.66 -1.64 10.15
C SER A 68 -10.48 -1.29 11.06
N LEU A 69 -10.37 -0.03 11.49
CA LEU A 69 -9.34 0.40 12.43
C LEU A 69 -9.47 -0.29 13.79
N ALA A 70 -10.69 -0.47 14.30
CA ALA A 70 -10.96 -1.21 15.52
C ALA A 70 -10.57 -2.69 15.38
N ILE A 71 -10.92 -3.31 14.26
CA ILE A 71 -10.52 -4.70 13.94
C ILE A 71 -9.00 -4.82 13.91
N LEU A 72 -8.30 -3.92 13.21
CA LEU A 72 -6.84 -3.89 13.16
C LEU A 72 -6.19 -3.71 14.53
N THR A 73 -6.78 -2.86 15.38
CA THR A 73 -6.33 -2.67 16.76
C THR A 73 -6.38 -4.00 17.52
N ILE A 74 -7.53 -4.69 17.47
CA ILE A 74 -7.74 -5.97 18.16
C ILE A 74 -6.76 -7.03 17.63
N LEU A 75 -6.62 -7.13 16.31
CA LEU A 75 -5.70 -8.07 15.67
C LEU A 75 -4.25 -7.85 16.14
N ASN A 76 -3.80 -6.60 16.23
CA ASN A 76 -2.45 -6.28 16.68
C ASN A 76 -2.21 -6.61 18.17
N PHE A 77 -3.25 -6.64 19.01
CA PHE A 77 -3.13 -7.08 20.40
C PHE A 77 -3.09 -8.61 20.56
N VAL A 78 -3.86 -9.33 19.74
CA VAL A 78 -4.10 -10.78 19.91
C VAL A 78 -3.10 -11.63 19.10
N ALA A 79 -2.72 -11.19 17.91
CA ALA A 79 -2.27 -12.07 16.83
C ALA A 79 -0.80 -11.91 16.40
N VAL A 80 0.10 -11.37 17.24
CA VAL A 80 1.50 -11.15 16.82
C VAL A 80 2.23 -12.43 16.36
N ARG A 81 1.80 -13.61 16.81
CA ARG A 81 2.31 -14.91 16.32
C ARG A 81 1.64 -15.40 15.03
N LEU A 82 0.40 -15.00 14.77
CA LEU A 82 -0.38 -15.39 13.59
C LEU A 82 -0.18 -14.44 12.41
N PHE A 83 0.44 -13.27 12.62
CA PHE A 83 0.67 -12.26 11.59
C PHE A 83 1.32 -12.85 10.32
N GLY A 84 2.37 -13.67 10.48
CA GLY A 84 3.05 -14.28 9.33
C GLY A 84 2.20 -15.26 8.54
N GLU A 85 1.36 -16.05 9.22
CA GLU A 85 0.45 -17.00 8.56
C GLU A 85 -0.70 -16.26 7.87
N LEU A 86 -1.32 -15.29 8.53
CA LEU A 86 -2.39 -14.48 7.96
C LEU A 86 -1.93 -13.71 6.73
N GLU A 87 -0.76 -13.08 6.79
CA GLU A 87 -0.18 -12.37 5.65
C GLU A 87 0.16 -13.32 4.48
N PHE A 88 0.62 -14.54 4.77
CA PHE A 88 0.83 -15.55 3.73
C PHE A 88 -0.48 -15.88 3.00
N TRP A 89 -1.56 -16.15 3.75
CA TRP A 89 -2.87 -16.44 3.16
C TRP A 89 -3.46 -15.23 2.41
N PHE A 90 -3.36 -14.02 2.97
CA PHE A 90 -3.82 -12.81 2.30
C PHE A 90 -3.04 -12.57 1.01
N SER A 91 -1.73 -12.75 1.00
CA SER A 91 -0.90 -12.62 -0.20
C SER A 91 -1.29 -13.64 -1.28
N LEU A 92 -1.56 -14.90 -0.89
CA LEU A 92 -2.00 -15.94 -1.83
C LEU A 92 -3.32 -15.56 -2.51
N ILE A 93 -4.32 -15.11 -1.74
CA ILE A 93 -5.62 -14.68 -2.26
C ILE A 93 -5.44 -13.53 -3.27
N LYS A 94 -4.62 -12.53 -2.95
CA LYS A 94 -4.34 -11.38 -3.82
C LYS A 94 -3.71 -11.81 -5.15
N ILE A 95 -2.68 -12.65 -5.11
CA ILE A 95 -1.99 -13.14 -6.32
C ILE A 95 -2.96 -13.92 -7.21
N THR A 96 -3.72 -14.85 -6.64
CA THR A 96 -4.69 -15.65 -7.39
C THR A 96 -5.76 -14.77 -8.04
N ALA A 97 -6.30 -13.79 -7.31
CA ALA A 97 -7.33 -12.90 -7.84
C ALA A 97 -6.82 -12.05 -9.01
N ILE A 98 -5.59 -11.53 -8.94
CA ILE A 98 -5.01 -10.75 -10.04
C ILE A 98 -4.71 -11.63 -11.26
N ILE A 99 -4.25 -12.86 -11.06
CA ILE A 99 -4.08 -13.80 -12.17
C ILE A 99 -5.43 -14.06 -12.86
N LEU A 100 -6.48 -14.34 -12.08
CA LEU A 100 -7.83 -14.54 -12.62
C LEU A 100 -8.37 -13.28 -13.32
N PHE A 101 -8.10 -12.09 -12.77
CA PHE A 101 -8.45 -10.81 -13.36
C PHE A 101 -7.80 -10.63 -14.74
N ILE A 102 -6.50 -10.90 -14.85
CA ILE A 102 -5.75 -10.80 -16.10
C ILE A 102 -6.26 -11.82 -17.13
N LEU A 103 -6.49 -13.07 -16.71
CA LEU A 103 -7.05 -14.10 -17.59
C LEU A 103 -8.44 -13.71 -18.10
N ALA A 104 -9.28 -13.12 -17.26
CA ALA A 104 -10.58 -12.59 -17.66
C ALA A 104 -10.43 -11.45 -18.68
N GLY A 105 -9.50 -10.51 -18.45
CA GLY A 105 -9.20 -9.44 -19.42
C GLY A 105 -8.78 -9.99 -20.79
N ILE A 106 -7.85 -10.95 -20.81
CA ILE A 106 -7.40 -11.63 -22.04
C ILE A 106 -8.57 -12.33 -22.74
N TYR A 107 -9.43 -13.01 -21.99
CA TYR A 107 -10.62 -13.68 -22.53
C TYR A 107 -11.61 -12.69 -23.17
N LEU A 108 -11.86 -11.54 -22.54
CA LEU A 108 -12.76 -10.51 -23.07
C LEU A 108 -12.21 -9.87 -24.35
N ILE A 109 -10.90 -9.65 -24.41
CA ILE A 109 -10.22 -9.14 -25.62
C ILE A 109 -10.29 -10.18 -26.74
N SER A 110 -10.00 -11.45 -26.46
CA SER A 110 -9.97 -12.51 -27.49
C SER A 110 -11.34 -12.85 -28.06
N THR A 111 -12.39 -12.72 -27.25
CA THR A 111 -13.79 -12.90 -27.68
C THR A 111 -14.39 -11.65 -28.35
N GLY A 112 -13.67 -10.52 -28.35
CA GLY A 112 -14.14 -9.26 -28.92
C GLY A 112 -15.36 -8.70 -28.18
N PHE A 113 -15.44 -8.92 -26.88
CA PHE A 113 -16.56 -8.50 -26.03
C PHE A 113 -16.85 -7.00 -26.22
N THR A 114 -18.12 -6.64 -26.36
CA THR A 114 -18.57 -5.25 -26.39
C THR A 114 -19.40 -4.98 -25.16
N SER A 115 -18.95 -4.03 -24.36
CA SER A 115 -19.61 -3.65 -23.12
C SER A 115 -20.93 -2.89 -23.39
N PRO A 116 -21.85 -2.84 -22.41
CA PRO A 116 -23.16 -2.20 -22.56
C PRO A 116 -23.10 -0.71 -22.95
N ASN A 117 -21.96 -0.05 -22.69
CA ASN A 117 -21.72 1.35 -23.06
C ASN A 117 -21.15 1.51 -24.49
N GLY A 118 -21.09 0.43 -25.27
CA GLY A 118 -20.64 0.42 -26.67
C GLY A 118 -19.13 0.27 -26.87
N VAL A 119 -18.33 0.15 -25.80
CA VAL A 119 -16.88 -0.03 -25.92
C VAL A 119 -16.54 -1.49 -26.19
N LYS A 120 -15.87 -1.75 -27.32
CA LYS A 120 -15.34 -3.08 -27.68
C LYS A 120 -13.97 -3.28 -27.07
N ALA A 121 -13.77 -4.36 -26.33
CA ALA A 121 -12.49 -4.72 -25.74
C ALA A 121 -11.42 -4.86 -26.82
N SER A 122 -10.33 -4.10 -26.70
CA SER A 122 -9.27 -4.04 -27.70
C SER A 122 -7.96 -3.53 -27.10
N MET A 123 -6.84 -4.11 -27.54
CA MET A 123 -5.50 -3.60 -27.21
C MET A 123 -5.23 -2.23 -27.84
N SER A 124 -6.00 -1.81 -28.84
CA SER A 124 -5.85 -0.50 -29.48
C SER A 124 -6.01 0.66 -28.50
N HIS A 125 -6.86 0.52 -27.47
CA HIS A 125 -7.11 1.55 -26.46
C HIS A 125 -5.83 2.00 -25.72
N LEU A 126 -4.78 1.18 -25.70
CA LEU A 126 -3.49 1.52 -25.08
C LEU A 126 -2.66 2.49 -25.93
N PHE A 127 -2.82 2.41 -27.26
CA PHE A 127 -1.96 3.10 -28.23
C PHE A 127 -2.70 4.18 -29.03
N GLU A 128 -3.90 4.55 -28.60
CA GLU A 128 -4.63 5.68 -29.18
C GLU A 128 -3.82 6.97 -28.99
N THR A 129 -3.82 7.85 -29.99
CA THR A 129 -3.03 9.10 -29.91
C THR A 129 -3.45 9.97 -28.71
N GLU A 130 -4.72 9.92 -28.34
CA GLU A 130 -5.26 10.62 -27.17
C GLU A 130 -4.93 9.92 -25.83
N SER A 131 -4.48 8.66 -25.85
CA SER A 131 -4.10 7.94 -24.62
C SER A 131 -2.76 8.43 -24.05
N MET A 132 -1.92 9.04 -24.89
CA MET A 132 -0.63 9.60 -24.48
C MET A 132 -0.83 11.03 -23.94
N PHE A 133 -0.69 11.17 -22.62
CA PHE A 133 -0.86 12.45 -21.90
C PHE A 133 -2.24 13.11 -22.10
N PRO A 134 -3.36 12.41 -21.81
CA PRO A 134 -4.71 12.96 -22.00
C PRO A 134 -4.97 14.23 -21.19
N TYR A 135 -4.25 14.40 -20.08
CA TYR A 135 -4.31 15.57 -19.21
C TYR A 135 -3.01 16.39 -19.27
N GLY A 136 -2.25 16.26 -20.36
CA GLY A 136 -0.94 16.91 -20.54
C GLY A 136 0.13 16.44 -19.56
N VAL A 137 1.24 17.18 -19.52
CA VAL A 137 2.40 16.87 -18.66
C VAL A 137 2.05 16.99 -17.17
N THR A 138 1.21 17.95 -16.81
CA THR A 138 0.79 18.16 -15.41
C THR A 138 -0.02 16.97 -14.88
N GLY A 139 -0.94 16.44 -15.68
CA GLY A 139 -1.69 15.23 -15.31
C GLY A 139 -0.80 13.98 -15.22
N PHE A 140 0.20 13.86 -16.10
CA PHE A 140 1.19 12.79 -15.99
C PHE A 140 2.01 12.87 -14.69
N LEU A 141 2.47 14.07 -14.32
CA LEU A 141 3.18 14.28 -13.05
C LEU A 141 2.28 14.03 -11.83
N ALA A 142 1.01 14.38 -11.91
CA ALA A 142 0.03 14.06 -10.86
C ALA A 142 -0.18 12.53 -10.73
N GLY A 143 -0.25 11.80 -11.84
CA GLY A 143 -0.31 10.33 -11.83
C GLY A 143 0.92 9.68 -11.23
N PHE A 144 2.11 10.28 -11.42
CA PHE A 144 3.36 9.79 -10.83
C PHE A 144 3.33 9.79 -9.29
N GLN A 145 2.67 10.78 -8.68
CA GLN A 145 2.49 10.82 -7.22
C GLN A 145 1.73 9.59 -6.71
N ILE A 146 0.63 9.21 -7.38
CA ILE A 146 -0.16 8.01 -7.02
C ILE A 146 0.65 6.74 -7.27
N ALA A 147 1.43 6.71 -8.37
CA ALA A 147 2.32 5.58 -8.64
C ALA A 147 3.35 5.39 -7.53
N ILE A 148 4.00 6.46 -7.05
CA ILE A 148 4.95 6.40 -5.92
C ILE A 148 4.27 5.85 -4.67
N PHE A 149 3.05 6.31 -4.35
CA PHE A 149 2.29 5.81 -3.20
C PHE A 149 2.12 4.29 -3.28
N ALA A 150 1.81 3.76 -4.46
CA ALA A 150 1.62 2.32 -4.68
C ALA A 150 2.91 1.48 -4.49
N PHE A 151 4.09 2.11 -4.46
CA PHE A 151 5.37 1.44 -4.19
C PHE A 151 5.82 1.54 -2.73
N VAL A 152 5.12 2.30 -1.88
CA VAL A 152 5.41 2.34 -0.44
C VAL A 152 5.24 0.93 0.16
N GLY A 153 6.21 0.51 0.96
CA GLY A 153 6.23 -0.81 1.58
C GLY A 153 7.11 -1.84 0.88
N ILE A 154 7.58 -1.57 -0.34
CA ILE A 154 8.56 -2.42 -1.03
C ILE A 154 9.84 -2.62 -0.20
N GLU A 155 10.18 -1.62 0.60
CA GLU A 155 11.36 -1.56 1.44
C GLU A 155 11.33 -2.53 2.63
N LEU A 156 10.13 -2.91 3.11
CA LEU A 156 9.97 -3.92 4.18
C LEU A 156 10.47 -5.30 3.74
N VAL A 157 10.40 -5.61 2.46
CA VAL A 157 10.95 -6.86 1.91
C VAL A 157 12.46 -6.90 2.13
N GLY A 158 13.13 -5.76 1.96
CA GLY A 158 14.56 -5.62 2.19
C GLY A 158 14.94 -5.84 3.66
N THR A 159 14.29 -5.14 4.58
CA THR A 159 14.58 -5.25 6.02
C THR A 159 14.26 -6.64 6.56
N THR A 160 13.11 -7.22 6.15
CA THR A 160 12.71 -8.57 6.61
C THR A 160 13.64 -9.64 6.05
N ALA A 161 14.05 -9.54 4.79
CA ALA A 161 15.00 -10.49 4.21
C ALA A 161 16.41 -10.37 4.85
N ALA A 162 16.80 -9.18 5.32
CA ALA A 162 18.05 -8.97 6.05
C ALA A 162 18.04 -9.63 7.44
N GLU A 163 16.87 -9.82 8.06
CA GLU A 163 16.72 -10.52 9.36
C GLU A 163 16.66 -12.07 9.23
N THR A 164 16.76 -12.62 8.02
CA THR A 164 16.71 -14.07 7.80
C THR A 164 18.02 -14.77 8.17
N LYS A 165 17.97 -16.11 8.33
CA LYS A 165 19.16 -16.92 8.66
C LYS A 165 20.30 -16.83 7.62
N ASP A 166 19.96 -16.54 6.36
CA ASP A 166 20.93 -16.38 5.27
C ASP A 166 20.55 -15.16 4.41
N PRO A 167 20.93 -13.95 4.84
CA PRO A 167 20.60 -12.71 4.14
C PRO A 167 21.21 -12.65 2.74
N HIS A 168 22.43 -13.18 2.55
CA HIS A 168 23.13 -13.15 1.27
C HIS A 168 22.41 -13.93 0.16
N LYS A 169 21.66 -14.98 0.53
CA LYS A 169 20.82 -15.72 -0.41
C LYS A 169 19.38 -15.21 -0.47
N SER A 170 18.82 -14.85 0.68
CA SER A 170 17.39 -14.50 0.79
C SER A 170 17.10 -13.11 0.22
N LEU A 171 17.99 -12.15 0.44
CA LEU A 171 17.80 -10.77 0.01
C LEU A 171 17.82 -10.61 -1.53
N PRO A 172 18.80 -11.16 -2.29
CA PRO A 172 18.74 -11.07 -3.75
C PRO A 172 17.52 -11.77 -4.34
N LYS A 173 17.13 -12.93 -3.80
CA LYS A 173 15.92 -13.65 -4.25
C LYS A 173 14.66 -12.84 -4.01
N ALA A 174 14.53 -12.24 -2.83
CA ALA A 174 13.38 -11.41 -2.50
C ALA A 174 13.30 -10.19 -3.43
N ILE A 175 14.42 -9.47 -3.61
CA ILE A 175 14.51 -8.30 -4.48
C ILE A 175 14.21 -8.65 -5.94
N ASN A 176 14.82 -9.71 -6.48
CA ASN A 176 14.62 -10.13 -7.88
C ASN A 176 13.19 -10.62 -8.17
N SER A 177 12.42 -10.96 -7.14
CA SER A 177 11.01 -11.33 -7.30
C SER A 177 10.07 -10.11 -7.42
N ILE A 178 10.54 -8.92 -7.01
CA ILE A 178 9.70 -7.72 -6.97
C ILE A 178 9.27 -7.26 -8.38
N PRO A 179 10.15 -7.15 -9.39
CA PRO A 179 9.75 -6.71 -10.73
C PRO A 179 8.62 -7.54 -11.33
N LEU A 180 8.65 -8.87 -11.17
CA LEU A 180 7.59 -9.75 -11.65
C LEU A 180 6.25 -9.44 -11.00
N ARG A 181 6.24 -9.20 -9.68
CA ARG A 181 5.03 -8.79 -8.96
C ARG A 181 4.54 -7.43 -9.45
N ILE A 182 5.43 -6.48 -9.68
CA ILE A 182 5.05 -5.15 -10.18
C ILE A 182 4.40 -5.25 -11.57
N LEU A 183 5.00 -6.02 -12.47
CA LEU A 183 4.47 -6.26 -13.80
C LEU A 183 3.09 -6.94 -13.75
N LEU A 184 2.89 -7.92 -12.88
CA LEU A 184 1.59 -8.59 -12.72
C LEU A 184 0.53 -7.68 -12.09
N PHE A 185 0.80 -7.15 -10.90
CA PHE A 185 -0.18 -6.43 -10.09
C PHE A 185 -0.55 -5.06 -10.63
N TYR A 186 0.41 -4.33 -11.21
CA TYR A 186 0.19 -2.98 -11.68
C TYR A 186 0.02 -2.94 -13.18
N VAL A 187 1.06 -3.35 -13.93
CA VAL A 187 1.07 -3.19 -15.39
C VAL A 187 0.03 -4.08 -16.05
N GLY A 188 0.00 -5.38 -15.72
CA GLY A 188 -0.92 -6.34 -16.29
C GLY A 188 -2.39 -6.02 -16.00
N ALA A 189 -2.69 -5.64 -14.74
CA ALA A 189 -4.03 -5.23 -14.37
C ALA A 189 -4.48 -3.95 -15.09
N LEU A 190 -3.64 -2.91 -15.14
CA LEU A 190 -3.95 -1.66 -15.84
C LEU A 190 -4.13 -1.86 -17.35
N VAL A 191 -3.29 -2.70 -17.96
CA VAL A 191 -3.42 -3.10 -19.37
C VAL A 191 -4.79 -3.73 -19.62
N CYS A 192 -5.22 -4.66 -18.76
CA CYS A 192 -6.55 -5.28 -18.89
C CYS A 192 -7.68 -4.26 -18.72
N ILE A 193 -7.59 -3.38 -17.71
CA ILE A 193 -8.60 -2.34 -17.46
C ILE A 193 -8.74 -1.43 -18.68
N ILE A 194 -7.64 -0.87 -19.19
CA ILE A 194 -7.66 0.07 -20.32
C ILE A 194 -8.10 -0.64 -21.60
N ALA A 195 -7.59 -1.85 -21.87
CA ALA A 195 -7.96 -2.60 -23.06
C ALA A 195 -9.47 -2.95 -23.07
N VAL A 196 -10.06 -3.30 -21.93
CA VAL A 196 -11.47 -3.69 -21.86
C VAL A 196 -12.41 -2.49 -21.78
N THR A 197 -12.08 -1.49 -20.94
CA THR A 197 -13.01 -0.39 -20.62
C THR A 197 -12.74 0.91 -21.37
N SER A 198 -11.59 1.04 -22.04
CA SER A 198 -11.03 2.30 -22.58
C SER A 198 -10.73 3.33 -21.49
N TRP A 199 -9.57 3.99 -21.60
CA TRP A 199 -9.09 4.96 -20.61
C TRP A 199 -10.09 6.11 -20.38
N ALA A 200 -10.81 6.53 -21.42
CA ALA A 200 -11.74 7.66 -21.38
C ALA A 200 -13.07 7.35 -20.64
N LYS A 201 -13.38 6.07 -20.40
CA LYS A 201 -14.62 5.63 -19.74
C LYS A 201 -14.40 5.08 -18.33
N VAL A 202 -13.16 5.10 -17.84
CA VAL A 202 -12.86 4.74 -16.45
C VAL A 202 -13.41 5.83 -15.53
N SER A 203 -14.35 5.46 -14.66
CA SER A 203 -14.88 6.38 -13.64
C SER A 203 -13.82 6.67 -12.58
N PRO A 204 -13.59 7.94 -12.20
CA PRO A 204 -12.68 8.29 -11.11
C PRO A 204 -13.26 7.98 -9.72
N GLU A 205 -14.57 7.76 -9.61
CA GLU A 205 -15.25 7.57 -8.32
C GLU A 205 -15.41 6.10 -7.92
N LYS A 206 -15.22 5.19 -8.88
CA LYS A 206 -15.40 3.74 -8.68
C LYS A 206 -14.09 3.00 -8.82
N SER A 207 -14.00 1.86 -8.15
CA SER A 207 -12.85 0.95 -8.33
C SER A 207 -12.83 0.41 -9.76
N PRO A 208 -11.75 0.65 -10.54
CA PRO A 208 -11.67 0.20 -11.92
C PRO A 208 -11.64 -1.33 -12.05
N PHE A 209 -11.14 -2.03 -11.02
CA PHE A 209 -11.19 -3.49 -10.95
C PHE A 209 -12.63 -4.02 -10.87
N VAL A 210 -13.46 -3.35 -10.07
CA VAL A 210 -14.87 -3.71 -9.86
C VAL A 210 -15.70 -3.28 -11.07
N GLU A 211 -15.43 -2.10 -11.61
CA GLU A 211 -16.16 -1.54 -12.75
C GLU A 211 -16.00 -2.43 -14.00
N MET A 212 -14.79 -2.96 -14.25
CA MET A 212 -14.57 -3.89 -15.38
C MET A 212 -15.56 -5.06 -15.35
N PHE A 213 -15.71 -5.75 -14.21
CA PHE A 213 -16.64 -6.88 -14.11
C PHE A 213 -18.11 -6.47 -14.03
N THR A 214 -18.38 -5.27 -13.49
CA THR A 214 -19.74 -4.71 -13.47
C THR A 214 -20.23 -4.44 -14.89
N LEU A 215 -19.37 -3.84 -15.74
CA LEU A 215 -19.67 -3.59 -17.16
C LEU A 215 -19.81 -4.88 -17.96
N VAL A 216 -19.08 -5.94 -17.60
CA VAL A 216 -19.18 -7.25 -18.26
C VAL A 216 -20.47 -8.01 -17.86
N GLY A 217 -21.17 -7.54 -16.83
CA GLY A 217 -22.37 -8.22 -16.33
C GLY A 217 -22.05 -9.41 -15.41
N LEU A 218 -20.89 -9.40 -14.75
CA LEU A 218 -20.45 -10.41 -13.79
C LEU A 218 -20.43 -9.85 -12.36
N PRO A 219 -21.60 -9.60 -11.73
CA PRO A 219 -21.69 -8.96 -10.42
C PRO A 219 -21.01 -9.79 -9.30
N ILE A 220 -21.01 -11.12 -9.44
CA ILE A 220 -20.30 -12.01 -8.49
C ILE A 220 -18.79 -11.76 -8.57
N ALA A 221 -18.24 -11.66 -9.79
CA ALA A 221 -16.81 -11.39 -9.98
C ALA A 221 -16.45 -9.98 -9.47
N ALA A 222 -17.32 -8.99 -9.70
CA ALA A 222 -17.18 -7.63 -9.17
C ALA A 222 -17.14 -7.62 -7.63
N GLY A 223 -18.04 -8.36 -6.97
CA GLY A 223 -18.03 -8.51 -5.51
C GLY A 223 -16.79 -9.23 -4.98
N LEU A 224 -16.35 -10.32 -5.64
CA LEU A 224 -15.15 -11.05 -5.24
C LEU A 224 -13.90 -10.19 -5.36
N ILE A 225 -13.70 -9.47 -6.48
CA ILE A 225 -12.53 -8.61 -6.62
C ILE A 225 -12.57 -7.44 -5.63
N ASN A 226 -13.76 -6.87 -5.35
CA ASN A 226 -13.93 -5.83 -4.33
C ASN A 226 -13.50 -6.33 -2.93
N PHE A 227 -13.87 -7.58 -2.59
CA PHE A 227 -13.43 -8.23 -1.36
C PHE A 227 -11.92 -8.42 -1.31
N VAL A 228 -11.31 -8.83 -2.42
CA VAL A 228 -9.85 -9.00 -2.47
C VAL A 228 -9.10 -7.68 -2.32
N VAL A 229 -9.53 -6.60 -2.98
CA VAL A 229 -8.86 -5.29 -2.85
C VAL A 229 -9.07 -4.68 -1.46
N ALA A 230 -10.24 -4.88 -0.84
CA ALA A 230 -10.50 -4.43 0.53
C ALA A 230 -9.64 -5.19 1.56
N THR A 231 -9.57 -6.53 1.45
CA THR A 231 -8.67 -7.33 2.30
C THR A 231 -7.20 -7.03 2.02
N SER A 232 -6.85 -6.64 0.79
CA SER A 232 -5.51 -6.17 0.46
C SER A 232 -5.12 -4.90 1.20
N ALA A 233 -5.98 -3.89 1.18
CA ALA A 233 -5.79 -2.65 1.93
C ALA A 233 -5.74 -2.91 3.45
N LEU A 234 -6.60 -3.79 3.96
CA LEU A 234 -6.59 -4.17 5.39
C LEU A 234 -5.27 -4.82 5.82
N SER A 235 -4.73 -5.72 5.00
CA SER A 235 -3.43 -6.38 5.24
C SER A 235 -2.25 -5.39 5.13
N SER A 236 -2.30 -4.44 4.19
CA SER A 236 -1.33 -3.32 4.12
C SER A 236 -1.35 -2.47 5.39
N ALA A 237 -2.53 -1.99 5.80
CA ALA A 237 -2.71 -1.20 7.02
C ALA A 237 -2.21 -1.95 8.26
N ASN A 238 -2.54 -3.25 8.37
CA ASN A 238 -2.06 -4.09 9.46
C ASN A 238 -0.53 -4.17 9.53
N SER A 239 0.11 -4.39 8.38
CA SER A 239 1.57 -4.44 8.27
C SER A 239 2.23 -3.12 8.64
N GLY A 240 1.65 -1.99 8.19
CA GLY A 240 2.11 -0.65 8.53
C GLY A 240 2.00 -0.36 10.03
N ILE A 241 0.83 -0.60 10.63
CA ILE A 241 0.60 -0.43 12.06
C ILE A 241 1.58 -1.29 12.89
N PHE A 242 1.77 -2.54 12.48
CA PHE A 242 2.72 -3.44 13.13
C PHE A 242 4.16 -2.91 13.05
N ALA A 243 4.60 -2.44 11.87
CA ALA A 243 5.92 -1.86 11.66
C ALA A 243 6.15 -0.60 12.51
N THR A 244 5.18 0.33 12.52
CA THR A 244 5.32 1.60 13.28
C THR A 244 5.55 1.39 14.77
N SER A 245 4.92 0.37 15.36
CA SER A 245 5.11 0.04 16.78
C SER A 245 6.56 -0.36 17.11
N ARG A 246 7.22 -1.07 16.18
CA ARG A 246 8.62 -1.50 16.30
C ARG A 246 9.58 -0.37 15.99
N MET A 247 9.24 0.50 15.06
CA MET A 247 10.04 1.68 14.74
C MET A 247 10.13 2.63 15.94
N LEU A 248 9.02 2.91 16.63
CA LEU A 248 9.04 3.69 17.88
C LEU A 248 9.84 3.01 18.98
N TYR A 249 9.77 1.69 19.06
CA TYR A 249 10.59 0.92 20.00
C TYR A 249 12.09 1.08 19.69
N GLY A 250 12.49 0.98 18.41
CA GLY A 250 13.87 1.21 17.95
C GLY A 250 14.35 2.62 18.29
N LEU A 251 13.61 3.65 17.89
CA LEU A 251 13.92 5.05 18.21
C LEU A 251 14.08 5.27 19.72
N ALA A 252 13.27 4.62 20.55
CA ALA A 252 13.37 4.76 22.00
C ALA A 252 14.58 4.04 22.61
N LEU A 253 15.12 3.01 21.95
CA LEU A 253 16.38 2.39 22.36
C LEU A 253 17.57 3.30 22.03
N ASP A 254 17.49 4.03 20.93
CA ASP A 254 18.53 4.96 20.48
C ASP A 254 18.46 6.34 21.18
N ASN A 255 17.52 6.51 22.12
CA ASN A 255 17.20 7.78 22.81
C ASN A 255 16.61 8.88 21.92
N ASP A 256 16.13 8.50 20.73
CA ASP A 256 15.47 9.36 19.75
C ASP A 256 13.94 9.43 19.92
N ALA A 257 13.39 8.68 20.87
CA ALA A 257 11.99 8.75 21.29
C ALA A 257 11.86 8.57 22.82
N PRO A 258 10.72 8.96 23.43
CA PRO A 258 10.51 8.80 24.86
C PRO A 258 10.79 7.38 25.35
N LYS A 259 11.58 7.26 26.44
CA LYS A 259 11.95 5.98 27.08
C LYS A 259 10.75 5.11 27.49
N SER A 260 9.54 5.67 27.51
CA SER A 260 8.32 4.90 27.69
C SER A 260 8.08 3.87 26.58
N PHE A 261 8.51 4.14 25.35
CA PHE A 261 8.29 3.28 24.18
C PHE A 261 9.26 2.09 24.11
N SER A 262 10.39 2.12 24.83
CA SER A 262 11.36 1.00 24.90
C SER A 262 10.91 -0.14 25.83
N LYS A 263 9.67 -0.11 26.36
CA LYS A 263 9.12 -1.18 27.20
C LYS A 263 8.32 -2.17 26.35
N LEU A 264 8.70 -3.44 26.41
CA LEU A 264 7.95 -4.54 25.81
C LEU A 264 6.93 -5.14 26.80
N SER A 265 5.84 -5.66 26.25
CA SER A 265 4.88 -6.47 27.01
C SER A 265 5.41 -7.87 27.31
N LYS A 266 4.70 -8.64 28.15
CA LYS A 266 5.00 -10.07 28.41
C LYS A 266 5.06 -10.93 27.13
N ARG A 267 4.37 -10.48 26.06
CA ARG A 267 4.35 -11.14 24.75
C ARG A 267 5.42 -10.59 23.79
N LYS A 268 6.38 -9.79 24.27
CA LYS A 268 7.44 -9.11 23.48
C LYS A 268 6.91 -8.15 22.41
N VAL A 269 5.81 -7.45 22.72
CA VAL A 269 5.18 -6.48 21.81
C VAL A 269 5.30 -5.07 22.39
N PRO A 270 5.73 -4.05 21.61
CA PRO A 270 5.81 -2.66 22.06
C PRO A 270 4.41 -2.01 22.11
N ILE A 271 3.61 -2.38 23.11
CA ILE A 271 2.19 -1.97 23.22
C ILE A 271 2.02 -0.45 23.23
N ARG A 272 2.90 0.30 23.90
CA ARG A 272 2.79 1.76 23.98
C ARG A 272 2.99 2.42 22.62
N GLY A 273 3.94 1.92 21.83
CA GLY A 273 4.14 2.38 20.45
C GLY A 273 2.93 2.05 19.58
N LEU A 274 2.38 0.83 19.71
CA LEU A 274 1.16 0.43 19.01
C LEU A 274 -0.03 1.35 19.34
N VAL A 275 -0.31 1.59 20.62
CA VAL A 275 -1.43 2.45 21.05
C VAL A 275 -1.25 3.88 20.54
N PHE A 276 -0.03 4.41 20.60
CA PHE A 276 0.27 5.75 20.10
C PHE A 276 0.07 5.83 18.58
N SER A 277 0.63 4.90 17.81
CA SER A 277 0.41 4.81 16.36
C SER A 277 -1.08 4.72 16.02
N MET A 278 -1.84 3.86 16.70
CA MET A 278 -3.27 3.72 16.45
C MET A 278 -4.05 4.98 16.80
N ALA A 279 -3.68 5.69 17.86
CA ALA A 279 -4.27 6.99 18.18
C ALA A 279 -4.01 8.01 17.05
N CYS A 280 -2.79 8.07 16.52
CA CYS A 280 -2.46 8.94 15.39
C CYS A 280 -3.26 8.58 14.12
N VAL A 281 -3.38 7.29 13.79
CA VAL A 281 -4.22 6.84 12.66
C VAL A 281 -5.69 7.20 12.90
N THR A 282 -6.21 7.02 14.11
CA THR A 282 -7.60 7.40 14.47
C THR A 282 -7.85 8.88 14.26
N VAL A 283 -6.93 9.73 14.74
CA VAL A 283 -7.00 11.18 14.57
C VAL A 283 -6.93 11.55 13.09
N GLY A 284 -6.01 10.94 12.33
CA GLY A 284 -5.89 11.19 10.89
C GLY A 284 -7.11 10.76 10.08
N THR A 285 -7.68 9.59 10.38
CA THR A 285 -8.92 9.10 9.74
C THR A 285 -10.13 9.99 10.03
N SER A 286 -10.08 10.83 11.07
CA SER A 286 -11.11 11.83 11.35
C SER A 286 -11.23 12.90 10.26
N ILE A 287 -10.28 12.98 9.31
CA ILE A 287 -10.42 13.78 8.10
C ILE A 287 -11.70 13.46 7.33
N LEU A 288 -12.23 12.24 7.42
CA LEU A 288 -13.48 11.82 6.78
C LEU A 288 -14.72 12.60 7.27
N PHE A 289 -14.66 13.23 8.44
CA PHE A 289 -15.73 14.11 8.91
C PHE A 289 -15.69 15.50 8.25
N ILE A 290 -14.53 15.91 7.74
CA ILE A 290 -14.32 17.20 7.07
C ILE A 290 -14.41 17.04 5.55
N VAL A 291 -13.85 15.94 5.03
CA VAL A 291 -13.81 15.57 3.61
C VAL A 291 -14.47 14.19 3.46
N PRO A 292 -15.81 14.12 3.32
CA PRO A 292 -16.51 12.85 3.21
C PRO A 292 -16.25 12.11 1.89
N ASN A 293 -15.76 12.82 0.88
CA ASN A 293 -15.40 12.21 -0.40
C ASN A 293 -14.12 11.37 -0.27
N VAL A 294 -14.25 10.06 -0.47
CA VAL A 294 -13.16 9.08 -0.35
C VAL A 294 -11.98 9.45 -1.24
N MET A 295 -12.23 9.79 -2.51
CA MET A 295 -11.18 10.06 -3.48
C MET A 295 -10.44 11.34 -3.15
N THR A 296 -11.14 12.41 -2.79
CA THR A 296 -10.49 13.65 -2.35
C THR A 296 -9.63 13.42 -1.10
N ALA A 297 -10.18 12.73 -0.09
CA ALA A 297 -9.43 12.42 1.13
C ALA A 297 -8.20 11.53 0.82
N PHE A 298 -8.38 10.49 0.02
CA PHE A 298 -7.31 9.59 -0.41
C PHE A 298 -6.22 10.34 -1.20
N THR A 299 -6.57 11.20 -2.14
CA THR A 299 -5.59 11.98 -2.92
C THR A 299 -4.77 12.90 -2.02
N ILE A 300 -5.40 13.58 -1.06
CA ILE A 300 -4.68 14.44 -0.10
C ILE A 300 -3.69 13.61 0.74
N ILE A 301 -4.16 12.52 1.33
CA ILE A 301 -3.34 11.69 2.23
C ILE A 301 -2.23 10.96 1.45
N SER A 302 -2.54 10.38 0.30
CA SER A 302 -1.54 9.72 -0.55
C SER A 302 -0.51 10.70 -1.09
N ALA A 303 -0.86 11.95 -1.36
CA ALA A 303 0.10 12.97 -1.77
C ALA A 303 1.10 13.29 -0.64
N LEU A 304 0.61 13.43 0.59
CA LEU A 304 1.46 13.61 1.77
C LEU A 304 2.40 12.42 1.97
N THR A 305 1.90 11.19 1.85
CA THR A 305 2.73 9.97 1.90
C THR A 305 3.80 9.99 0.80
N SER A 306 3.43 10.25 -0.47
CA SER A 306 4.39 10.25 -1.57
C SER A 306 5.49 11.29 -1.37
N ILE A 307 5.17 12.48 -0.84
CA ILE A 307 6.16 13.51 -0.53
C ILE A 307 7.14 13.00 0.53
N LEU A 308 6.65 12.43 1.64
CA LEU A 308 7.50 11.88 2.70
C LEU A 308 8.34 10.68 2.21
N CYS A 309 7.76 9.86 1.35
CA CYS A 309 8.43 8.73 0.72
C CYS A 309 9.60 9.22 -0.16
N ILE A 310 9.34 10.11 -1.12
CA ILE A 310 10.39 10.71 -1.98
C ILE A 310 11.47 11.34 -1.11
N PHE A 311 11.06 12.10 -0.10
CA PHE A 311 11.98 12.73 0.82
C PHE A 311 12.87 11.67 1.48
N THR A 312 12.30 10.66 2.13
CA THR A 312 13.04 9.58 2.81
C THR A 312 14.02 8.87 1.87
N PHE A 313 13.58 8.52 0.65
CA PHE A 313 14.44 7.84 -0.33
C PHE A 313 15.54 8.74 -0.89
N MET A 314 15.30 10.04 -1.03
CA MET A 314 16.32 10.99 -1.48
C MET A 314 17.53 10.99 -0.53
N TRP A 315 17.30 10.98 0.79
CA TRP A 315 18.40 10.88 1.76
C TRP A 315 19.15 9.56 1.67
N LEU A 316 18.43 8.45 1.47
CA LEU A 316 19.05 7.14 1.28
C LEU A 316 19.91 7.09 0.02
N CYS A 317 19.52 7.77 -1.06
CA CYS A 317 20.34 7.89 -2.26
C CYS A 317 21.59 8.76 -2.06
N CYS A 318 21.58 9.70 -1.12
CA CYS A 318 22.76 10.47 -0.74
C CYS A 318 23.79 9.62 0.04
N ILE A 319 23.38 8.47 0.58
CA ILE A 319 24.27 7.53 1.27
C ILE A 319 24.93 6.65 0.22
N LYS A 320 26.20 6.93 -0.10
CA LYS A 320 27.03 6.02 -0.90
C LYS A 320 27.66 4.97 0.02
N PRO A 321 27.48 3.65 -0.25
CA PRO A 321 28.12 2.58 0.50
C PRO A 321 29.65 2.64 0.43
#